data_AF-A0A5R9IYC0-F1
#
_entry.id   AF-A0A5R9IYC0-F1
#
_cell.length_a   1.000
_cell.length_b   1.000
_cell.length_c   1.000
_cell.angle_alpha   90.00
_cell.angle_beta   90.00
_cell.angle_gamma   90.00
#
_symmetry.space_group_name_H-M   'P 1'
#
loop_
_entity.id
_entity.type
_entity.pdbx_description
1 polymer ?
#
loop_
_entity_poly.entity_id
_entity_poly.type
_entity_poly.pdbx_seq_one_letter_code
_entity_poly.pdbx_strand_id
1 'polypeptide(L)'
;MRACLVALALPEQLANTYQLPPRTLRPVHGSIARICDRPRTLPDRSALAAFLPDLGSETVDRLRKRSALASRLVAGLEFARDGRLMLDQAEAWQIIFVSRRAYESLPSGR
;
A
#
# COMPACT_ATOMS: atom_id res chain seq x y z
N MET A 1 -8.80 -15.07 11.75
CA MET A 1 -10.18 -14.56 11.54
C MET A 1 -10.95 -14.36 12.85
N ARG A 2 -10.94 -15.32 13.80
CA ARG A 2 -11.56 -15.17 15.14
C ARG A 2 -11.21 -13.87 15.88
N ALA A 3 -9.94 -13.48 15.90
CA ALA A 3 -9.49 -12.25 16.56
C ALA A 3 -10.13 -10.96 16.00
N CYS A 4 -10.41 -10.92 14.69
CA CYS A 4 -11.06 -9.77 14.06
C CYS A 4 -12.55 -9.66 14.41
N LEU A 5 -13.20 -10.77 14.74
CA LEU A 5 -14.62 -10.81 15.11
C LEU A 5 -14.85 -10.28 16.53
N VAL A 6 -13.92 -10.56 17.44
CA VAL A 6 -13.91 -10.00 18.82
C VAL A 6 -13.82 -8.47 18.77
N ALA A 7 -12.96 -7.92 17.90
CA ALA A 7 -12.81 -6.48 17.72
C ALA A 7 -14.07 -5.78 17.17
N LEU A 8 -14.99 -6.54 16.56
CA LEU A 8 -16.27 -6.03 16.04
C LEU A 8 -17.43 -6.20 17.03
N ALA A 9 -17.17 -6.74 18.24
CA ALA A 9 -18.17 -6.99 19.29
C ALA A 9 -19.43 -7.73 18.81
N LEU A 10 -19.27 -8.63 17.83
CA LEU A 10 -20.39 -9.41 17.29
C LEU A 10 -20.72 -10.61 18.20
N PRO A 11 -22.00 -10.87 18.50
CA PRO A 11 -22.43 -12.10 19.16
C PRO A 11 -21.96 -13.35 18.41
N GLU A 12 -21.58 -14.41 19.13
CA GLU A 12 -21.04 -15.66 18.54
C GLU A 12 -21.97 -16.28 17.49
N GLN A 13 -23.29 -16.18 17.67
CA GLN A 13 -24.27 -16.65 16.67
C GLN A 13 -24.23 -15.84 15.36
N LEU A 14 -23.91 -14.54 15.43
CA LEU A 14 -23.72 -13.70 14.24
C LEU A 14 -22.33 -13.89 13.63
N ALA A 15 -21.31 -14.25 14.39
CA ALA A 15 -19.97 -14.55 13.89
C ALA A 15 -19.96 -15.69 12.85
N ASN A 16 -20.83 -16.69 13.02
CA ASN A 16 -21.00 -17.79 12.06
C ASN A 16 -21.86 -17.43 10.83
N THR A 17 -22.64 -16.35 10.92
CA THR A 17 -23.56 -15.90 9.86
C THR A 17 -23.03 -14.67 9.12
N TYR A 18 -22.05 -13.96 9.69
CA TYR A 18 -21.48 -12.74 9.14
C TYR A 18 -20.59 -13.07 7.95
N GLN A 19 -21.23 -13.23 6.79
CA GLN A 19 -20.54 -13.10 5.53
C GLN A 19 -20.32 -11.62 5.29
N LEU A 20 -19.05 -11.19 5.33
CA LEU A 20 -18.68 -9.92 4.75
C LEU A 20 -19.24 -9.92 3.31
N PRO A 21 -20.06 -8.94 2.92
CA PRO A 21 -20.45 -8.79 1.53
C PRO A 21 -19.18 -8.83 0.70
N PRO A 22 -19.16 -9.49 -0.47
CA PRO A 22 -17.98 -9.54 -1.32
C PRO A 22 -17.64 -8.13 -1.80
N ARG A 23 -16.96 -7.37 -0.95
CA ARG A 23 -16.35 -6.11 -1.28
C ARG A 23 -15.06 -6.51 -1.97
N THR A 24 -14.95 -6.20 -3.25
CA THR A 24 -13.68 -6.17 -3.96
C THR A 24 -12.75 -5.18 -3.25
N LEU A 25 -12.09 -5.65 -2.20
CA LEU A 25 -11.00 -4.97 -1.54
C LEU A 25 -9.77 -5.13 -2.41
N ARG A 26 -8.91 -4.12 -2.41
CA ARG A 26 -7.69 -4.23 -3.19
C ARG A 26 -6.70 -5.12 -2.43
N PRO A 27 -6.19 -6.20 -3.05
CA PRO A 27 -5.17 -7.00 -2.41
C PRO A 27 -3.79 -6.34 -2.51
N VAL A 28 -2.89 -6.71 -1.58
CA VAL A 28 -1.50 -6.24 -1.55
C VAL A 28 -0.73 -6.67 -2.80
N HIS A 29 -0.82 -7.94 -3.20
CA HIS A 29 -0.12 -8.46 -4.37
C HIS A 29 -0.45 -7.68 -5.67
N GLY A 30 -1.72 -7.35 -5.88
CA GLY A 30 -2.16 -6.54 -7.03
C GLY A 30 -1.70 -5.07 -6.95
N SER A 31 -1.37 -4.59 -5.74
CA SER A 31 -0.82 -3.25 -5.52
C SER A 31 0.69 -3.20 -5.80
N ILE A 32 1.42 -4.26 -5.47
CA ILE A 32 2.85 -4.41 -5.78
C ILE A 32 3.09 -4.32 -7.29
N ALA A 33 2.36 -5.10 -8.09
CA ALA A 33 2.50 -5.09 -9.55
C ALA A 33 2.32 -3.68 -10.15
N ARG A 34 1.34 -2.92 -9.65
CA ARG A 34 1.07 -1.55 -10.15
C ARG A 34 2.08 -0.51 -9.65
N ILE A 35 2.67 -0.72 -8.47
CA ILE A 35 3.79 0.10 -7.98
C ILE A 35 5.07 -0.21 -8.78
N CYS A 36 5.22 -1.38 -9.44
CA CYS A 36 6.33 -1.60 -10.35
C CYS A 36 6.23 -0.76 -11.64
N ASP A 37 5.02 -0.52 -12.16
CA ASP A 37 4.82 0.10 -13.46
C ASP A 37 4.93 1.64 -13.44
N ARG A 38 4.51 2.26 -12.33
CA ARG A 38 4.46 3.72 -12.17
C ARG A 38 5.78 4.47 -11.88
N PRO A 39 6.82 3.91 -11.25
CA PRO A 39 8.04 4.62 -10.94
C PRO A 39 8.81 5.01 -12.20
N ARG A 40 8.52 4.42 -13.38
CA ARG A 40 9.14 4.82 -14.65
C ARG A 40 8.64 6.16 -15.16
N THR A 41 7.47 6.61 -14.73
CA THR A 41 6.82 7.83 -15.23
C THR A 41 6.80 8.97 -14.22
N LEU A 42 7.18 8.73 -12.96
CA LEU A 42 7.15 9.73 -11.90
C LEU A 42 8.54 10.36 -11.67
N PRO A 43 8.62 11.69 -11.44
CA PRO A 43 9.85 12.36 -11.04
C PRO A 43 10.46 11.77 -9.76
N ASP A 44 11.78 11.89 -9.61
CA ASP A 44 12.45 11.52 -8.36
C ASP A 44 11.90 12.35 -7.18
N ARG A 45 11.89 11.75 -5.98
CA ARG A 45 11.24 12.30 -4.77
C ARG A 45 9.73 12.62 -4.96
N SER A 46 9.01 11.83 -5.74
CA SER A 46 7.55 11.94 -5.77
C SER A 46 6.92 11.53 -4.44
N ALA A 47 5.87 12.20 -4.00
CA ALA A 47 5.11 11.79 -2.83
C ALA A 47 4.54 10.37 -3.04
N LEU A 48 4.57 9.51 -2.01
CA LEU A 48 3.96 8.18 -2.04
C LEU A 48 2.48 8.23 -2.46
N ALA A 49 1.82 9.35 -2.13
CA ALA A 49 0.46 9.66 -2.56
C ALA A 49 0.28 9.67 -4.09
N ALA A 50 1.27 10.09 -4.87
CA ALA A 50 1.21 10.08 -6.35
C ALA A 50 1.16 8.65 -6.93
N PHE A 51 1.62 7.67 -6.14
CA PHE A 51 1.54 6.27 -6.53
C PHE A 51 0.14 5.70 -6.31
N LEU A 52 -0.71 6.35 -5.50
CA LEU A 52 -2.09 5.94 -5.20
C LEU A 52 -2.97 5.89 -6.45
N PRO A 53 -3.96 4.98 -6.52
CA PRO A 53 -4.92 5.03 -7.62
C PRO A 53 -5.63 6.40 -7.62
N ASP A 54 -6.08 6.88 -8.78
CA ASP A 54 -7.14 7.87 -8.75
C ASP A 54 -8.38 7.18 -8.16
N LEU A 55 -8.89 7.71 -7.06
CA LEU A 55 -10.00 7.13 -6.31
C LEU A 55 -11.34 7.76 -6.69
N GLY A 56 -11.36 8.75 -7.59
CA GLY A 56 -12.55 9.51 -7.97
C GLY A 56 -13.20 10.26 -6.80
N SER A 57 -13.86 11.38 -7.06
CA SER A 57 -14.43 12.16 -5.96
C SER A 57 -15.65 11.50 -5.30
N GLU A 58 -16.52 10.76 -5.99
CA GLU A 58 -17.88 10.53 -5.41
C GLU A 58 -18.47 9.12 -5.31
N THR A 59 -17.86 8.03 -5.81
CA THR A 59 -18.57 6.71 -5.83
C THR A 59 -17.83 5.53 -5.20
N VAL A 60 -16.57 5.69 -4.75
CA VAL A 60 -15.81 4.59 -4.13
C VAL A 60 -15.98 4.61 -2.61
N ASP A 61 -16.60 3.56 -2.06
CA ASP A 61 -16.73 3.28 -0.63
C ASP A 61 -15.44 3.58 0.17
N ARG A 62 -15.55 4.30 1.30
CA ARG A 62 -14.41 4.74 2.13
C ARG A 62 -13.49 3.57 2.51
N LEU A 63 -14.05 2.38 2.72
CA LEU A 63 -13.29 1.18 3.03
C LEU A 63 -12.37 0.74 1.87
N ARG A 64 -12.84 0.87 0.62
CA ARG A 64 -12.02 0.56 -0.56
C ARG A 64 -10.90 1.58 -0.72
N LYS A 65 -11.17 2.86 -0.47
CA LYS A 65 -10.14 3.92 -0.49
C LYS A 65 -9.05 3.63 0.55
N ARG A 66 -9.43 3.29 1.78
CA ARG A 66 -8.49 2.93 2.86
C ARG A 66 -7.71 1.65 2.58
N SER A 67 -8.36 0.60 2.10
CA SER A 67 -7.66 -0.65 1.75
C SER A 67 -6.68 -0.48 0.59
N ALA A 68 -7.03 0.35 -0.40
CA ALA A 68 -6.14 0.69 -1.51
C ALA A 68 -4.91 1.48 -1.05
N LEU A 69 -5.09 2.42 -0.11
CA LEU A 69 -4.00 3.18 0.51
C LEU A 69 -3.09 2.26 1.32
N ALA A 70 -3.66 1.49 2.25
CA ALA A 70 -2.90 0.57 3.10
C ALA A 70 -2.09 -0.45 2.28
N SER A 71 -2.71 -1.03 1.24
CA SER A 71 -2.04 -2.01 0.38
C SER A 71 -0.87 -1.43 -0.40
N ARG A 72 -0.93 -0.14 -0.77
CA ARG A 72 0.16 0.55 -1.45
C ARG A 72 1.27 0.98 -0.51
N LEU A 73 0.92 1.40 0.70
CA LEU A 73 1.92 1.67 1.74
C LEU A 73 2.72 0.41 2.04
N VAL A 74 2.05 -0.72 2.31
CA VAL A 74 2.70 -2.01 2.54
C VAL A 74 3.57 -2.42 1.36
N ALA A 75 3.03 -2.34 0.13
CA ALA A 75 3.83 -2.62 -1.06
C ALA A 75 5.09 -1.73 -1.13
N GLY A 76 4.98 -0.43 -0.91
CA GLY A 76 6.13 0.49 -0.88
C GLY A 76 7.19 0.11 0.16
N LEU A 77 6.76 -0.34 1.34
CA LEU A 77 7.66 -0.86 2.38
C LEU A 77 8.39 -2.13 1.93
N GLU A 78 7.71 -3.05 1.24
CA GLU A 78 8.36 -4.25 0.67
C GLU A 78 9.42 -3.88 -0.40
N PHE A 79 9.15 -2.89 -1.27
CA PHE A 79 10.17 -2.42 -2.21
C PHE A 79 11.36 -1.76 -1.52
N ALA A 80 11.12 -1.00 -0.44
CA ALA A 80 12.19 -0.40 0.33
C ALA A 80 13.05 -1.47 1.03
N ARG A 81 12.38 -2.49 1.58
CA ARG A 81 13.04 -3.67 2.16
C ARG A 81 13.93 -4.39 1.15
N ASP A 82 13.47 -4.54 -0.09
CA ASP A 82 14.24 -5.17 -1.18
C ASP A 82 15.29 -4.22 -1.80
N GLY A 83 15.46 -3.01 -1.27
CA GLY A 83 16.42 -2.01 -1.77
C GLY A 83 16.06 -1.43 -3.14
N ARG A 84 14.83 -1.63 -3.62
CA ARG A 84 14.37 -1.18 -4.95
C ARG A 84 13.91 0.28 -4.94
N LEU A 85 13.53 0.79 -3.77
CA LEU A 85 13.11 2.18 -3.54
C LEU A 85 13.75 2.69 -2.24
N MET A 86 13.82 4.00 -2.09
CA MET A 86 14.10 4.66 -0.83
C MET A 86 12.86 5.46 -0.41
N LEU A 87 12.53 5.38 0.88
CA LEU A 87 11.43 6.12 1.49
C LEU A 87 12.03 7.13 2.47
N ASP A 88 11.59 8.39 2.36
CA ASP A 88 12.06 9.50 3.18
C ASP A 88 10.86 10.20 3.82
N GLN A 89 10.87 10.31 5.15
CA GLN A 89 9.84 11.00 5.94
C GLN A 89 10.54 11.81 7.02
N ALA A 90 10.38 13.13 6.97
CA ALA A 90 11.06 14.04 7.89
C ALA A 90 10.56 13.90 9.34
N GLU A 91 9.24 13.82 9.51
CA GLU A 91 8.60 13.74 10.83
C GLU A 91 7.37 12.84 10.79
N ALA A 92 6.88 12.42 11.97
CA ALA A 92 5.67 11.64 12.08
C ALA A 92 4.49 12.34 11.39
N TRP A 93 3.71 11.57 10.63
CA TRP A 93 2.53 12.03 9.88
C TRP A 93 2.80 13.02 8.74
N GLN A 94 4.06 13.27 8.39
CA GLN A 94 4.41 14.07 7.21
C GLN A 94 4.38 13.23 5.93
N ILE A 95 4.49 13.93 4.80
CA ILE A 95 4.59 13.32 3.47
C ILE A 95 5.74 12.30 3.44
N ILE A 96 5.45 11.12 2.91
CA ILE A 96 6.46 10.12 2.59
C ILE A 96 6.88 10.34 1.14
N PHE A 97 8.15 10.68 0.92
CA PHE A 97 8.74 10.80 -0.41
C PHE A 97 9.32 9.46 -0.85
N VAL A 98 9.20 9.18 -2.15
CA VAL A 98 9.71 7.96 -2.79
C VAL A 98 10.78 8.37 -3.80
N SER A 99 11.96 7.77 -3.68
CA SER A 99 13.02 7.90 -4.67
C SER A 99 13.47 6.54 -5.16
N ARG A 100 14.02 6.50 -6.36
CA ARG A 100 14.65 5.28 -6.89
C ARG A 100 15.99 5.12 -6.18
N ARG A 101 16.25 3.92 -5.67
CA ARG A 101 17.64 3.56 -5.39
C ARG A 101 18.28 3.27 -6.75
N ALA A 102 19.26 4.06 -7.15
CA ALA A 102 20.17 3.62 -8.20
C ALA A 102 20.75 2.29 -7.70
N TYR A 103 20.65 1.24 -8.50
CA TYR A 103 21.46 0.05 -8.24
C TYR A 103 22.90 0.55 -8.33
N GLU A 104 23.54 0.84 -7.19
CA GLU A 104 24.99 0.93 -7.18
C GLU A 104 25.44 -0.46 -7.59
N SER A 105 25.82 -0.57 -8.86
CA SER A 105 26.71 -1.63 -9.31
C SER A 105 27.89 -1.58 -8.35
N LEU A 106 27.90 -2.49 -7.37
CA LEU A 106 29.08 -2.74 -6.56
C LEU A 106 30.26 -2.82 -7.54
N PRO A 107 31.36 -2.07 -7.32
CA PRO A 107 32.54 -2.27 -8.14
C PRO A 107 32.90 -3.75 -8.01
N SER A 108 32.92 -4.44 -9.15
CA SER A 108 33.46 -5.78 -9.28
C SER A 108 34.85 -5.74 -8.67
N GLY A 109 34.97 -6.27 -7.46
CA GLY A 109 36.23 -6.37 -6.76
C GLY A 109 37.20 -7.16 -7.62
N ARG A 110 38.32 -6.55 -7.94
CA ARG A 110 39.51 -7.21 -8.45
C ARG A 110 40.69 -6.79 -7.61
#